data_AF-A0A7R9NVM2-F1
#
_entry.id   AF-A0A7R9NVM2-F1
#
_cell.length_a   1.000
_cell.length_b   1.000
_cell.length_c   1.000
_cell.angle_alpha   90.00
_cell.angle_beta   90.00
_cell.angle_gamma   90.00
#
_symmetry.space_group_name_H-M   'P 1'
#
loop_
_entity.id
_entity.type
_entity.pdbx_description
1 polymer ?
#
loop_
_entity_poly.entity_id
_entity_poly.type
_entity_poly.pdbx_seq_one_letter_code
_entity_poly.pdbx_strand_id
1 'polypeptide(L)'
;MVIESRYLSNFQRIALASVVIICDIIDFGGRGGEELRMSGKNASNQAMTSLARKKESRVEEHLNQLETKLKEQFSDNDQLIKDIKLTIQEHQSALKAAAANAESNQSINDNYEGELSDEEKWKKEKEDEEVRHIRAISENKLPGGAPVIAVLVFACNRVTVSRCLDQLIKNRPSQAQFPIIVSQDCAHKPTAEVIASYGEQLFHIEQPDLSEIVIPPKEKKFKGYYKISRHYGWALNQTLFKYNFDTVIIVEDDLDLSTDFFEYFLGTYPLLQKDPTL
;
A
#
# COMPACT_ATOMS: atom_id res chain seq x y z
N MET A 1 -30.66 -11.16 -3.22
CA MET A 1 -29.68 -12.20 -3.63
C MET A 1 -28.35 -11.52 -3.85
N VAL A 2 -27.50 -11.63 -2.82
CA VAL A 2 -26.05 -11.37 -2.71
C VAL A 2 -25.38 -10.50 -3.78
N ILE A 3 -25.22 -9.22 -3.49
CA ILE A 3 -24.10 -8.39 -4.01
C ILE A 3 -23.60 -7.54 -2.84
N GLU A 4 -22.92 -8.16 -1.87
CA GLU A 4 -22.17 -7.46 -0.82
C GLU A 4 -21.28 -8.50 -0.11
N SER A 5 -20.09 -8.79 -0.66
CA SER A 5 -19.13 -9.66 0.06
C SER A 5 -17.66 -9.56 -0.40
N ARG A 6 -17.30 -8.74 -1.40
CA ARG A 6 -15.91 -8.68 -1.89
C ARG A 6 -15.07 -7.50 -1.41
N TYR A 7 -15.68 -6.44 -0.88
CA TYR A 7 -14.93 -5.28 -0.37
C TYR A 7 -14.62 -5.38 1.13
N LEU A 8 -15.49 -6.03 1.92
CA LEU A 8 -15.27 -6.26 3.36
C LEU A 8 -14.17 -7.31 3.64
N SER A 9 -13.90 -8.24 2.73
CA SER A 9 -12.87 -9.28 2.91
C SER A 9 -11.44 -8.73 2.88
N ASN A 10 -11.20 -7.65 2.13
CA ASN A 10 -9.85 -7.12 1.94
C ASN A 10 -9.37 -6.33 3.17
N PHE A 11 -10.28 -5.61 3.84
CA PHE A 11 -9.96 -4.87 5.06
C PHE A 11 -9.76 -5.80 6.27
N GLN A 12 -10.55 -6.89 6.37
CA GLN A 12 -10.36 -7.92 7.40
C GLN A 12 -9.05 -8.69 7.23
N ARG A 13 -8.53 -8.85 6.01
CA ARG A 13 -7.23 -9.50 5.78
C ARG A 13 -6.04 -8.63 6.20
N ILE A 14 -6.09 -7.31 6.06
CA ILE A 14 -5.04 -6.43 6.64
C ILE A 14 -4.98 -6.61 8.16
N ALA A 15 -6.13 -6.80 8.82
CA ALA A 15 -6.19 -7.05 10.26
C ALA A 15 -5.74 -8.47 10.67
N LEU A 16 -5.62 -9.42 9.73
CA LEU A 16 -5.17 -10.80 9.99
C LEU A 16 -3.75 -11.07 9.50
N ALA A 17 -3.22 -10.25 8.59
CA ALA A 17 -1.86 -10.31 8.10
C ALA A 17 -0.91 -9.69 9.12
N SER A 18 0.01 -10.49 9.63
CA SER A 18 0.98 -10.03 10.62
C SER A 18 2.17 -9.38 9.91
N VAL A 19 2.42 -8.10 10.18
CA VAL A 19 3.51 -7.33 9.54
C VAL A 19 4.49 -6.89 10.62
N VAL A 20 5.76 -7.27 10.49
CA VAL A 20 6.82 -6.76 11.37
C VAL A 20 7.73 -5.84 10.57
N ILE A 21 7.77 -4.58 10.97
CA ILE A 21 8.59 -3.53 10.35
C ILE A 21 9.90 -3.40 11.10
N ILE A 22 11.02 -3.60 10.41
CA ILE A 22 12.35 -3.24 10.90
C ILE A 22 12.77 -1.96 10.17
N CYS A 23 12.65 -0.84 10.86
CA CYS A 23 13.21 0.44 10.43
C CYS A 23 14.15 0.94 11.51
N ASP A 24 15.18 1.69 11.14
CA ASP A 24 15.82 2.61 12.07
C ASP A 24 14.74 3.56 12.61
N ILE A 25 14.58 3.57 13.93
CA ILE A 25 13.68 4.49 14.63
C ILE A 25 14.18 5.91 14.37
N ILE A 26 13.57 6.62 13.42
CA ILE A 26 13.77 8.06 13.25
C ILE A 26 13.06 8.74 14.43
N ASP A 27 13.85 9.08 15.43
CA ASP A 27 13.45 9.74 16.67
C ASP A 27 12.89 11.15 16.36
N PHE A 28 11.56 11.31 16.43
CA PHE A 28 10.90 12.62 16.31
C PHE A 28 10.98 13.36 17.67
N GLY A 29 12.20 13.74 18.05
CA GLY A 29 12.51 14.46 19.28
C GLY A 29 12.07 15.93 19.25
N GLY A 30 10.77 16.20 19.39
CA GLY A 30 10.21 17.53 19.61
C GLY A 30 9.85 17.77 21.08
N ARG A 31 10.84 17.95 21.97
CA ARG A 31 10.59 18.39 23.36
C ARG A 31 10.53 19.92 23.43
N GLY A 32 9.34 20.47 23.58
CA GLY A 32 9.10 21.86 23.97
C GLY A 32 8.08 21.90 25.11
N GLY A 33 8.53 21.64 26.34
CA GLY A 33 7.72 21.82 27.54
C GLY A 33 8.04 23.16 28.19
N GLU A 34 7.17 24.15 28.03
CA GLU A 34 7.17 25.36 28.85
C GLU A 34 6.17 25.20 30.00
N GLU A 35 6.70 25.25 31.22
CA GLU A 35 5.98 25.15 32.48
C GLU A 35 5.48 26.55 32.88
N LEU A 36 4.17 26.79 32.76
CA LEU A 36 3.55 28.07 33.13
C LEU A 36 2.99 28.02 34.56
N ARG A 37 3.68 28.73 35.44
CA ARG A 37 3.41 28.94 36.87
C ARG A 37 2.16 29.83 37.03
N MET A 38 1.12 29.33 37.70
CA MET A 38 -0.12 30.07 38.00
C MET A 38 -0.06 30.73 39.38
N SER A 39 -0.35 32.04 39.45
CA SER A 39 -0.69 32.75 40.70
C SER A 39 -1.78 33.80 40.46
N GLY A 40 -2.94 33.59 41.10
CA GLY A 40 -3.85 34.59 41.65
C GLY A 40 -4.59 35.58 40.75
N LYS A 41 -5.95 35.55 40.77
CA LYS A 41 -6.84 36.57 41.39
C LYS A 41 -8.29 36.50 40.86
N ASN A 42 -9.24 36.46 41.80
CA ASN A 42 -10.69 36.33 41.62
C ASN A 42 -11.41 37.63 41.17
N ALA A 43 -11.10 38.13 39.98
CA ALA A 43 -11.90 39.18 39.33
C ALA A 43 -12.21 38.92 37.84
N SER A 44 -11.65 37.85 37.24
CA SER A 44 -11.76 37.55 35.80
C SER A 44 -12.91 36.61 35.41
N ASN A 45 -13.67 36.06 36.36
CA ASN A 45 -14.61 34.97 36.07
C ASN A 45 -15.85 35.38 35.24
N GLN A 46 -16.33 36.61 35.32
CA GLN A 46 -17.47 37.08 34.50
C GLN A 46 -17.08 37.48 33.05
N ALA A 47 -15.87 38.00 32.85
CA ALA A 47 -15.38 38.36 31.52
C ALA A 47 -14.88 37.12 30.74
N MET A 48 -14.30 36.14 31.43
CA MET A 48 -13.88 34.87 30.82
C MET A 48 -15.08 34.01 30.40
N THR A 49 -16.16 34.01 31.18
CA THR A 49 -17.40 33.28 30.84
C THR A 49 -18.16 33.92 29.67
N SER A 50 -18.15 35.24 29.53
CA SER A 50 -18.76 35.91 28.37
C SER A 50 -17.97 35.69 27.08
N LEU A 51 -16.63 35.67 27.15
CA LEU A 51 -15.77 35.35 26.02
C LEU A 51 -15.86 33.88 25.59
N ALA A 52 -15.97 32.96 26.55
CA ALA A 52 -16.16 31.53 26.30
C ALA A 52 -17.50 31.28 25.60
N ARG A 53 -18.60 31.86 26.11
CA ARG A 53 -19.93 31.77 25.47
C ARG A 53 -19.94 32.33 24.05
N LYS A 54 -19.21 33.42 23.80
CA LYS A 54 -19.09 34.02 22.45
C LYS A 54 -18.25 33.18 21.49
N LYS A 55 -17.28 32.40 22.00
CA LYS A 55 -16.51 31.44 21.20
C LYS A 55 -17.35 30.20 20.90
N GLU A 56 -18.09 29.67 21.87
CA GLU A 56 -19.01 28.54 21.68
C GLU A 56 -20.09 28.87 20.64
N SER A 57 -20.72 30.05 20.73
CA SER A 57 -21.72 30.46 19.73
C SER A 57 -21.14 30.59 18.31
N ARG A 58 -19.88 31.02 18.19
CA ARG A 58 -19.20 31.14 16.89
C ARG A 58 -18.80 29.78 16.31
N VAL A 59 -18.42 28.85 17.17
CA VAL A 59 -18.12 27.46 16.77
C VAL A 59 -19.40 26.78 16.30
N GLU A 60 -20.51 26.97 17.02
CA GLU A 60 -21.81 26.39 16.67
C GLU A 60 -22.36 26.96 15.36
N GLU A 61 -22.20 28.26 15.13
CA GLU A 61 -22.53 28.89 13.85
C GLU A 61 -21.70 28.33 12.68
N HIS A 62 -20.39 28.14 12.88
CA HIS A 62 -19.53 27.51 11.87
C HIS A 62 -19.93 26.05 11.62
N LEU A 63 -20.29 25.30 12.66
CA LEU A 63 -20.69 23.90 12.56
C LEU A 63 -21.98 23.75 11.73
N ASN A 64 -22.95 24.63 11.98
CA ASN A 64 -24.19 24.69 11.19
C ASN A 64 -23.91 25.07 9.72
N GLN A 65 -23.02 26.04 9.47
CA GLN A 65 -22.63 26.40 8.10
C GLN A 65 -21.92 25.24 7.37
N LEU A 66 -21.08 24.49 8.07
CA LEU A 66 -20.42 23.29 7.53
C LEU A 66 -21.43 22.19 7.22
N GLU A 67 -22.40 21.96 8.10
CA GLU A 67 -23.45 20.96 7.88
C GLU A 67 -24.32 21.31 6.66
N THR A 68 -24.69 22.59 6.49
CA THR A 68 -25.43 23.04 5.30
C THR A 68 -24.63 22.82 4.02
N LYS A 69 -23.35 23.23 4.00
CA LYS A 69 -22.46 23.01 2.85
C LYS A 69 -22.29 21.53 2.51
N LEU A 70 -22.16 20.69 3.54
CA LEU A 70 -22.03 19.26 3.35
C LEU A 70 -23.30 18.67 2.70
N LYS A 71 -24.49 19.08 3.17
CA LYS A 71 -25.78 18.66 2.60
C LYS A 71 -25.94 19.13 1.15
N GLU A 72 -25.53 20.35 0.83
CA GLU A 72 -25.50 20.85 -0.55
C GLU A 72 -24.58 20.00 -1.43
N GLN A 73 -23.36 19.70 -0.98
CA GLN A 73 -22.42 18.85 -1.72
C GLN A 73 -22.94 17.42 -1.94
N PHE A 74 -23.65 16.84 -0.96
CA PHE A 74 -24.29 15.54 -1.15
C PHE A 74 -25.40 15.60 -2.20
N SER A 75 -26.22 16.66 -2.21
CA SER A 75 -27.25 16.87 -3.23
C SER A 75 -26.65 17.03 -4.64
N ASP A 76 -25.56 17.78 -4.76
CA ASP A 76 -24.86 17.97 -6.04
C ASP A 76 -24.24 16.65 -6.54
N ASN A 77 -23.63 15.89 -5.63
CA ASN A 77 -23.08 14.56 -5.97
C ASN A 77 -24.17 13.58 -6.39
N ASP A 78 -25.34 13.59 -5.74
CA ASP A 78 -26.48 12.76 -6.13
C ASP A 78 -27.00 13.11 -7.52
N GLN A 79 -27.03 14.40 -7.87
CA GLN A 79 -27.39 14.86 -9.20
C GLN A 79 -26.36 14.40 -10.24
N LEU A 80 -25.07 14.56 -9.94
CA LEU A 80 -23.99 14.13 -10.82
C LEU A 80 -24.02 12.62 -11.09
N ILE A 81 -24.33 11.81 -10.06
CA ILE A 81 -24.47 10.36 -10.20
C ILE A 81 -25.65 9.99 -11.10
N LYS A 82 -26.78 10.73 -11.02
CA LYS A 82 -27.92 10.52 -11.92
C LYS A 82 -27.55 10.85 -13.36
N ASP A 83 -26.85 11.96 -13.59
CA ASP A 83 -26.45 12.40 -14.92
C ASP A 83 -25.45 11.43 -15.57
N ILE A 84 -24.50 10.90 -14.78
CA ILE A 84 -23.56 9.87 -15.22
C ILE A 84 -24.30 8.58 -15.59
N LYS A 85 -25.28 8.14 -14.78
CA LYS A 85 -26.10 6.96 -15.08
C LYS A 85 -26.90 7.14 -16.37
N LEU A 86 -27.48 8.32 -16.56
CA LEU A 86 -28.23 8.66 -17.77
C LEU A 86 -27.32 8.60 -19.00
N THR A 87 -26.14 9.22 -18.92
CA THR A 87 -25.14 9.24 -19.99
C THR A 87 -24.68 7.82 -20.34
N ILE A 88 -24.43 6.96 -19.34
CA ILE A 88 -24.06 5.56 -19.56
C ILE A 88 -25.21 4.81 -20.24
N GLN A 89 -26.46 5.04 -19.82
CA GLN A 89 -27.62 4.39 -20.40
C GLN A 89 -27.86 4.83 -21.85
N GLU A 90 -27.68 6.11 -22.15
CA GLU A 90 -27.71 6.66 -23.50
C GLU A 90 -26.61 6.05 -24.36
N HIS A 91 -25.37 5.99 -23.85
CA HIS A 91 -24.25 5.38 -24.57
C HIS A 91 -24.48 3.88 -24.82
N GLN A 92 -25.02 3.15 -23.84
CA GLN A 92 -25.40 1.75 -23.99
C GLN A 92 -26.52 1.55 -25.02
N SER A 93 -27.49 2.46 -25.08
CA SER A 93 -28.56 2.42 -26.08
C SER A 93 -28.06 2.75 -27.48
N ALA A 94 -27.11 3.69 -27.60
CA ALA A 94 -26.43 4.02 -28.86
C ALA A 94 -25.54 2.86 -29.34
N LEU A 95 -24.83 2.20 -28.43
CA LEU A 95 -24.03 1.00 -28.73
C LEU A 95 -24.92 -0.17 -29.17
N LYS A 96 -26.09 -0.37 -28.53
CA LYS A 96 -27.07 -1.40 -28.94
C LYS A 96 -27.70 -1.09 -30.31
N ALA A 97 -28.01 0.17 -30.59
CA ALA A 97 -28.52 0.59 -31.91
C ALA A 97 -27.44 0.46 -33.00
N ALA A 98 -26.18 0.73 -32.68
CA ALA A 98 -25.04 0.49 -33.57
C ALA A 98 -24.82 -1.01 -33.82
N ALA A 99 -24.98 -1.87 -32.80
CA ALA A 99 -24.89 -3.32 -32.93
C ALA A 99 -26.01 -3.93 -33.79
N ALA A 100 -27.25 -3.41 -33.70
CA ALA A 100 -28.36 -3.85 -34.55
C ALA A 100 -28.16 -3.52 -36.04
N ASN A 101 -27.42 -2.44 -36.35
CA ASN A 101 -27.04 -2.11 -37.73
C ASN A 101 -25.87 -2.96 -38.27
N ALA A 102 -25.10 -3.61 -37.38
CA ALA A 102 -23.96 -4.45 -37.73
C ALA A 102 -24.34 -5.88 -38.17
N GLU A 103 -25.55 -6.36 -37.82
CA GLU A 103 -26.03 -7.71 -38.21
C GLU A 103 -26.31 -7.87 -39.72
N SER A 104 -26.25 -6.79 -40.53
CA SER A 104 -26.33 -6.87 -42.00
C SER A 104 -24.99 -7.00 -42.71
N ASN A 105 -23.86 -6.80 -42.01
CA ASN A 105 -22.50 -6.95 -42.55
C ASN A 105 -21.78 -8.07 -41.79
N GLN A 106 -22.25 -9.30 -42.02
CA GLN A 106 -21.66 -10.52 -41.48
C GLN A 106 -20.39 -10.91 -42.27
N SER A 107 -19.39 -10.03 -42.23
CA SER A 107 -17.98 -10.31 -42.45
C SER A 107 -17.23 -9.01 -42.13
N ILE A 108 -16.27 -9.06 -41.21
CA ILE A 108 -15.40 -7.96 -40.76
C ILE A 108 -15.89 -7.30 -39.45
N ASN A 109 -15.15 -7.59 -38.38
CA ASN A 109 -15.08 -6.93 -37.06
C ASN A 109 -15.88 -7.54 -35.89
N ASP A 110 -15.52 -8.76 -35.50
CA ASP A 110 -15.20 -9.02 -34.09
C ASP A 110 -13.77 -8.50 -33.85
N ASN A 111 -13.58 -7.33 -33.22
CA ASN A 111 -12.33 -6.90 -32.54
C ASN A 111 -12.41 -5.42 -32.12
N TYR A 112 -12.67 -5.17 -30.83
CA TYR A 112 -12.14 -4.02 -30.09
C TYR A 112 -11.93 -4.45 -28.62
N GLU A 113 -11.20 -5.53 -28.43
CA GLU A 113 -10.23 -5.61 -27.34
C GLU A 113 -8.95 -5.02 -27.91
N GLY A 114 -8.31 -4.07 -27.23
CA GLY A 114 -7.01 -3.56 -27.68
C GLY A 114 -6.03 -4.74 -27.75
N GLU A 115 -5.59 -5.11 -28.96
CA GLU A 115 -4.51 -6.07 -29.12
C GLU A 115 -3.25 -5.50 -28.46
N LEU A 116 -2.92 -6.02 -27.28
CA LEU A 116 -1.59 -5.85 -26.69
C LEU A 116 -0.57 -6.35 -27.70
N SER A 117 0.52 -5.60 -27.87
CA SER A 117 1.62 -6.03 -28.72
C SER A 117 2.16 -7.39 -28.27
N ASP A 118 2.73 -8.18 -29.18
CA ASP A 118 3.28 -9.51 -28.84
C ASP A 118 4.32 -9.41 -27.70
N GLU A 119 5.04 -8.29 -27.62
CA GLU A 119 5.95 -7.98 -26.51
C GLU A 119 5.25 -7.77 -25.16
N GLU A 120 4.11 -7.07 -25.15
CA GLU A 120 3.32 -6.85 -23.94
C GLU A 120 2.63 -8.11 -23.45
N LYS A 121 2.16 -8.96 -24.38
CA LYS A 121 1.62 -10.29 -24.05
C LYS A 121 2.67 -11.17 -23.39
N TRP A 122 3.86 -11.27 -23.98
CA TRP A 122 4.97 -12.03 -23.43
C TRP A 122 5.39 -11.57 -22.02
N LYS A 123 5.49 -10.25 -21.82
CA LYS A 123 5.81 -9.68 -20.49
C LYS A 123 4.77 -10.04 -19.45
N LYS A 124 3.49 -9.94 -19.82
CA LYS A 124 2.37 -10.25 -18.93
C LYS A 124 2.33 -11.74 -18.57
N GLU A 125 2.52 -12.62 -19.54
CA GLU A 125 2.59 -14.08 -19.31
C GLU A 125 3.72 -14.45 -18.35
N LYS A 126 4.90 -13.83 -18.53
CA LYS A 126 6.05 -14.03 -17.64
C LYS A 126 5.76 -13.52 -16.22
N GLU A 127 5.16 -12.34 -16.08
CA GLU A 127 4.74 -11.81 -14.78
C GLU A 127 3.72 -12.75 -14.10
N ASP A 128 2.73 -13.25 -14.85
CA ASP A 128 1.72 -14.18 -14.35
C ASP A 128 2.33 -15.54 -13.93
N GLU A 129 3.40 -15.99 -14.60
CA GLU A 129 4.17 -17.17 -14.20
C GLU A 129 4.94 -16.93 -12.89
N GLU A 130 5.67 -15.83 -12.76
CA GLU A 130 6.39 -15.45 -11.54
C GLU A 130 5.43 -15.31 -10.35
N VAL A 131 4.28 -14.67 -10.56
CA VAL A 131 3.23 -14.53 -9.53
C VAL A 131 2.71 -15.89 -9.09
N ARG A 132 2.44 -16.81 -10.02
CA ARG A 132 1.99 -18.17 -9.70
C ARG A 132 3.07 -18.94 -8.95
N HIS A 133 4.33 -18.78 -9.33
CA HIS A 133 5.45 -19.42 -8.66
C HIS A 133 5.62 -18.94 -7.21
N ILE A 134 5.66 -17.63 -6.98
CA ILE A 134 5.81 -17.06 -5.63
C ILE A 134 4.61 -17.43 -4.76
N ARG A 135 3.40 -17.43 -5.33
CA ARG A 135 2.18 -17.84 -4.62
C ARG A 135 2.18 -19.33 -4.26
N ALA A 136 2.73 -20.20 -5.12
CA ALA A 136 2.87 -21.61 -4.77
C ALA A 136 3.79 -21.80 -3.55
N ILE A 137 4.81 -20.95 -3.37
CA ILE A 137 5.68 -20.99 -2.20
C ILE A 137 4.91 -20.61 -0.92
N SER A 138 4.06 -19.58 -0.97
CA SER A 138 3.27 -19.17 0.20
C SER A 138 2.23 -20.21 0.62
N GLU A 139 1.64 -20.93 -0.34
CA GLU A 139 0.61 -21.94 -0.08
C GLU A 139 1.19 -23.30 0.33
N ASN A 140 2.46 -23.56 0.03
CA ASN A 140 3.14 -24.81 0.37
C ASN A 140 3.44 -24.86 1.88
N LYS A 141 2.71 -25.73 2.59
CA LYS A 141 2.98 -26.00 4.00
C LYS A 141 4.30 -26.75 4.16
N LEU A 142 5.21 -26.19 4.95
CA LEU A 142 6.46 -26.86 5.29
C LEU A 142 6.21 -28.10 6.15
N PRO A 143 7.06 -29.14 6.02
CA PRO A 143 7.00 -30.31 6.88
C PRO A 143 7.16 -29.89 8.35
N GLY A 144 6.26 -30.38 9.21
CA GLY A 144 6.23 -30.02 10.63
C GLY A 144 5.39 -28.78 10.97
N GLY A 145 4.70 -28.18 10.00
CA GLY A 145 3.81 -27.03 10.24
C GLY A 145 4.54 -25.72 10.51
N ALA A 146 5.81 -25.63 10.13
CA ALA A 146 6.58 -24.40 10.23
C ALA A 146 5.98 -23.31 9.33
N PRO A 147 5.92 -22.04 9.80
CA PRO A 147 5.38 -20.94 9.01
C PRO A 147 6.33 -20.57 7.88
N VAL A 148 5.76 -20.16 6.75
CA VAL A 148 6.49 -19.50 5.66
C VAL A 148 6.35 -18.00 5.87
N ILE A 149 7.48 -17.31 6.03
CA ILE A 149 7.53 -15.88 6.35
C ILE A 149 8.32 -15.18 5.24
N ALA A 150 7.66 -14.35 4.45
CA ALA A 150 8.33 -13.60 3.39
C ALA A 150 9.28 -12.54 3.97
N VAL A 151 10.44 -12.36 3.36
CA VAL A 151 11.33 -11.22 3.65
C VAL A 151 11.20 -10.23 2.52
N LEU A 152 10.60 -9.08 2.80
CA LEU A 152 10.41 -7.99 1.84
C LEU A 152 11.49 -6.93 2.04
N VAL A 153 12.42 -6.85 1.08
CA VAL A 153 13.50 -5.88 1.08
C VAL A 153 13.10 -4.67 0.23
N PHE A 154 13.14 -3.48 0.79
CA PHE A 154 12.90 -2.22 0.08
C PHE A 154 14.21 -1.64 -0.44
N ALA A 155 14.31 -1.47 -1.75
CA ALA A 155 15.45 -0.88 -2.43
C ALA A 155 15.02 0.24 -3.39
N CYS A 156 15.92 1.15 -3.73
CA CYS A 156 15.66 2.20 -4.74
C CYS A 156 16.88 2.42 -5.63
N ASN A 157 17.86 3.18 -5.16
CA ASN A 157 18.98 3.68 -5.96
C ASN A 157 20.36 3.48 -5.33
N ARG A 158 20.47 2.60 -4.34
CA ARG A 158 21.73 2.28 -3.67
C ARG A 158 22.23 0.92 -4.11
N VAL A 159 23.43 0.86 -4.67
CA VAL A 159 24.09 -0.43 -5.04
C VAL A 159 24.60 -1.20 -3.82
N THR A 160 24.69 -0.52 -2.68
CA THR A 160 25.07 -1.10 -1.38
C THR A 160 24.04 -2.07 -0.82
N VAL A 161 22.85 -2.17 -1.44
CA VAL A 161 21.85 -3.21 -1.15
C VAL A 161 22.45 -4.63 -1.15
N SER A 162 23.50 -4.85 -1.95
CA SER A 162 24.29 -6.08 -1.96
C SER A 162 24.75 -6.52 -0.58
N ARG A 163 25.18 -5.59 0.29
CA ARG A 163 25.61 -5.91 1.65
C ARG A 163 24.48 -6.49 2.50
N CYS A 164 23.28 -5.90 2.42
CA CYS A 164 22.10 -6.39 3.12
C CYS A 164 21.67 -7.76 2.56
N LEU A 165 21.64 -7.91 1.23
CA LEU A 165 21.27 -9.16 0.57
C LEU A 165 22.25 -10.30 0.86
N ASP A 166 23.56 -10.02 0.87
CA ASP A 166 24.59 -11.00 1.20
C ASP A 166 24.40 -11.54 2.63
N GLN A 167 24.07 -10.68 3.59
CA GLN A 167 23.81 -11.08 4.97
C GLN A 167 22.51 -11.88 5.10
N LEU A 168 21.43 -11.44 4.44
CA LEU A 168 20.17 -12.18 4.39
C LEU A 168 20.39 -13.59 3.83
N ILE A 169 21.04 -13.70 2.69
CA ILE A 169 21.28 -14.97 2.02
C ILE A 169 22.19 -15.87 2.87
N LYS A 170 23.27 -15.32 3.41
CA LYS A 170 24.25 -16.06 4.22
C LYS A 170 23.62 -16.65 5.48
N ASN A 171 22.76 -15.90 6.14
CA ASN A 171 22.15 -16.29 7.42
C ASN A 171 20.81 -17.03 7.24
N ARG A 172 20.28 -17.12 6.00
CA ARG A 172 18.97 -17.72 5.72
C ARG A 172 19.00 -19.24 5.93
N PRO A 173 18.17 -19.79 6.84
CA PRO A 173 18.16 -21.23 7.11
C PRO A 173 17.50 -22.04 5.99
N SER A 174 16.51 -21.47 5.30
CA SER A 174 15.78 -22.15 4.22
C SER A 174 15.15 -21.15 3.26
N GLN A 175 15.33 -21.37 1.96
CA GLN A 175 14.70 -20.58 0.89
C GLN A 175 13.18 -20.77 0.86
N ALA A 176 12.70 -21.99 1.14
CA ALA A 176 11.27 -22.30 1.15
C ALA A 176 10.56 -21.67 2.36
N GLN A 177 11.28 -21.49 3.47
CA GLN A 177 10.72 -20.89 4.68
C GLN A 177 10.78 -19.37 4.68
N PHE A 178 11.88 -18.81 4.17
CA PHE A 178 12.12 -17.37 4.11
C PHE A 178 12.40 -16.95 2.66
N PRO A 179 11.39 -16.96 1.78
CA PRO A 179 11.54 -16.42 0.45
C PRO A 179 11.83 -14.92 0.54
N ILE A 180 12.85 -14.47 -0.20
CA ILE A 180 13.27 -13.06 -0.22
C ILE A 180 12.67 -12.41 -1.47
N ILE A 181 11.93 -11.34 -1.27
CA ILE A 181 11.35 -10.50 -2.31
C ILE A 181 12.02 -9.13 -2.19
N VAL A 182 12.72 -8.70 -3.24
CA VAL A 182 13.33 -7.38 -3.33
C VAL A 182 12.43 -6.49 -4.17
N SER A 183 11.83 -5.51 -3.52
CA SER A 183 11.01 -4.50 -4.16
C SER A 183 11.83 -3.26 -4.46
N GLN A 184 12.05 -2.97 -5.75
CA GLN A 184 12.85 -1.84 -6.19
C GLN A 184 11.97 -0.70 -6.73
N ASP A 185 12.20 0.52 -6.24
CA ASP A 185 11.69 1.78 -6.81
C ASP A 185 12.80 2.51 -7.61
N CYS A 186 12.47 3.67 -8.18
CA CYS A 186 13.41 4.65 -8.77
C CYS A 186 14.04 4.26 -10.13
N ALA A 187 13.79 3.07 -10.66
CA ALA A 187 14.34 2.57 -11.93
C ALA A 187 15.87 2.76 -12.07
N HIS A 188 16.59 2.59 -10.97
CA HIS A 188 18.04 2.75 -10.96
C HIS A 188 18.73 1.49 -11.50
N LYS A 189 19.15 1.55 -12.78
CA LYS A 189 19.74 0.39 -13.50
C LYS A 189 20.91 -0.29 -12.76
N PRO A 190 21.91 0.43 -12.20
CA PRO A 190 23.00 -0.23 -11.49
C PRO A 190 22.53 -1.03 -10.28
N THR A 191 21.50 -0.54 -9.56
CA THR A 191 20.90 -1.28 -8.45
C THR A 191 20.12 -2.49 -8.95
N ALA A 192 19.38 -2.35 -10.06
CA ALA A 192 18.65 -3.46 -10.68
C ALA A 192 19.60 -4.57 -11.14
N GLU A 193 20.73 -4.23 -11.75
CA GLU A 193 21.77 -5.18 -12.17
C GLU A 193 22.38 -5.93 -10.99
N VAL A 194 22.66 -5.23 -9.88
CA VAL A 194 23.13 -5.87 -8.64
C VAL A 194 22.10 -6.85 -8.10
N ILE A 195 20.82 -6.45 -8.01
CA ILE A 195 19.75 -7.32 -7.51
C ILE A 195 19.56 -8.54 -8.44
N ALA A 196 19.54 -8.33 -9.75
CA ALA A 196 19.40 -9.40 -10.74
C ALA A 196 20.56 -10.40 -10.70
N SER A 197 21.76 -9.98 -10.28
CA SER A 197 22.93 -10.87 -10.18
C SER A 197 22.78 -12.00 -9.17
N TYR A 198 21.85 -11.89 -8.21
CA TYR A 198 21.55 -12.94 -7.23
C TYR A 198 20.70 -14.09 -7.80
N GLY A 199 20.12 -13.92 -8.99
CA GLY A 199 19.37 -14.98 -9.69
C GLY A 199 18.24 -15.58 -8.86
N GLU A 200 18.14 -16.91 -8.86
CA GLU A 200 17.08 -17.68 -8.20
C GLU A 200 17.09 -17.61 -6.65
N GLN A 201 18.06 -16.91 -6.05
CA GLN A 201 18.12 -16.78 -4.59
C GLN A 201 17.06 -15.84 -4.02
N LEU A 202 16.49 -14.97 -4.85
CA LEU A 202 15.49 -13.96 -4.49
C LEU A 202 14.53 -13.68 -5.65
N PHE A 203 13.43 -13.02 -5.37
CA PHE A 203 12.50 -12.50 -6.37
C PHE A 203 12.67 -11.00 -6.49
N HIS A 204 12.92 -10.49 -7.69
CA HIS A 204 13.07 -9.06 -7.95
C HIS A 204 11.79 -8.51 -8.57
N ILE A 205 11.18 -7.51 -7.94
CA ILE A 205 9.97 -6.85 -8.42
C ILE A 205 10.21 -5.33 -8.50
N GLU A 206 9.67 -4.70 -9.53
CA GLU A 206 9.86 -3.27 -9.78
C GLU A 206 8.55 -2.51 -9.63
N GLN A 207 8.59 -1.42 -8.87
CA GLN A 207 7.44 -0.54 -8.71
C GLN A 207 7.11 0.10 -10.08
N PRO A 208 5.86 -0.02 -10.57
CA PRO A 208 5.53 0.37 -11.95
C PRO A 208 5.24 1.87 -12.12
N ASP A 209 4.75 2.55 -11.07
CA ASP A 209 4.39 3.96 -11.11
C ASP A 209 5.52 4.87 -10.61
N LEU A 210 6.39 5.28 -11.54
CA LEU A 210 7.48 6.21 -11.27
C LEU A 210 7.08 7.68 -11.48
N SER A 211 5.79 7.96 -11.68
CA SER A 211 5.30 9.31 -11.95
C SER A 211 5.55 10.25 -10.78
N GLU A 212 5.57 11.55 -11.07
CA GLU A 212 5.73 12.56 -10.04
C GLU A 212 4.43 12.79 -9.28
N ILE A 213 4.54 12.71 -7.95
CA ILE A 213 3.39 12.91 -7.06
C ILE A 213 3.10 14.40 -6.97
N VAL A 214 1.84 14.77 -7.20
CA VAL A 214 1.35 16.15 -7.05
C VAL A 214 1.25 16.46 -5.56
N ILE A 215 2.12 17.35 -5.08
CA ILE A 215 2.23 17.68 -3.65
C ILE A 215 1.91 19.16 -3.47
N PRO A 216 1.12 19.52 -2.43
CA PRO A 216 0.87 20.91 -2.08
C PRO A 216 2.18 21.72 -1.93
N PRO A 217 2.22 23.01 -2.33
CA PRO A 217 3.45 23.81 -2.29
C PRO A 217 4.16 23.83 -0.93
N LYS A 218 3.40 23.75 0.17
CA LYS A 218 3.90 23.73 1.55
C LYS A 218 4.67 22.46 1.92
N GLU A 219 4.45 21.38 1.19
CA GLU A 219 4.95 20.03 1.52
C GLU A 219 5.96 19.50 0.50
N LYS A 220 6.38 20.33 -0.47
CA LYS A 220 7.34 19.94 -1.52
C LYS A 220 8.62 19.30 -0.97
N LYS A 221 9.08 19.70 0.21
CA LYS A 221 10.25 19.11 0.89
C LYS A 221 10.07 17.64 1.29
N PHE A 222 8.82 17.18 1.43
CA PHE A 222 8.47 15.82 1.82
C PHE A 222 8.23 14.89 0.64
N LYS A 223 8.55 15.32 -0.59
CA LYS A 223 8.34 14.54 -1.81
C LYS A 223 8.92 13.13 -1.76
N GLY A 224 10.08 12.95 -1.13
CA GLY A 224 10.66 11.63 -0.89
C GLY A 224 9.74 10.72 -0.09
N TYR A 225 9.17 11.22 1.01
CA TYR A 225 8.26 10.44 1.86
C TYR A 225 7.01 9.97 1.12
N TYR A 226 6.45 10.79 0.24
CA TYR A 226 5.31 10.36 -0.60
C TYR A 226 5.68 9.21 -1.54
N LYS A 227 6.89 9.24 -2.13
CA LYS A 227 7.38 8.15 -2.98
C LYS A 227 7.59 6.87 -2.17
N ILE A 228 8.20 6.99 -0.98
CA ILE A 228 8.38 5.88 -0.04
C ILE A 228 7.02 5.28 0.34
N SER A 229 6.03 6.09 0.73
CA SER A 229 4.70 5.58 1.07
C SER A 229 4.01 4.87 -0.10
N ARG A 230 4.14 5.39 -1.32
CA ARG A 230 3.64 4.73 -2.54
C ARG A 230 4.32 3.37 -2.75
N HIS A 231 5.63 3.32 -2.57
CA HIS A 231 6.41 2.10 -2.74
C HIS A 231 6.02 1.04 -1.70
N TYR A 232 5.92 1.41 -0.41
CA TYR A 232 5.46 0.53 0.66
C TYR A 232 4.06 -0.02 0.40
N GLY A 233 3.11 0.86 0.06
CA GLY A 233 1.74 0.45 -0.24
C GLY A 233 1.67 -0.54 -1.39
N TRP A 234 2.45 -0.31 -2.46
CA TRP A 234 2.50 -1.23 -3.60
C TRP A 234 3.14 -2.58 -3.24
N ALA A 235 4.32 -2.58 -2.63
CA ALA A 235 5.09 -3.78 -2.33
C ALA A 235 4.39 -4.70 -1.31
N LEU A 236 3.77 -4.11 -0.28
CA LEU A 236 2.96 -4.86 0.68
C LEU A 236 1.72 -5.43 0.02
N ASN A 237 1.10 -4.68 -0.92
CA ASN A 237 -0.05 -5.20 -1.65
C ASN A 237 0.32 -6.40 -2.53
N GLN A 238 1.48 -6.36 -3.19
CA GLN A 238 2.00 -7.52 -3.92
C GLN A 238 2.20 -8.72 -2.97
N THR A 239 2.88 -8.50 -1.85
CA THR A 239 3.29 -9.59 -0.96
C THR A 239 2.12 -10.25 -0.22
N LEU A 240 1.26 -9.45 0.41
CA LEU A 240 0.17 -9.96 1.24
C LEU A 240 -1.04 -10.43 0.43
N PHE A 241 -1.34 -9.79 -0.70
CA PHE A 241 -2.56 -10.08 -1.47
C PHE A 241 -2.30 -10.81 -2.79
N LYS A 242 -1.32 -10.37 -3.58
CA LYS A 242 -1.04 -11.00 -4.88
C LYS A 242 -0.32 -12.35 -4.71
N TYR A 243 0.70 -12.37 -3.86
CA TYR A 243 1.46 -13.58 -3.52
C TYR A 243 0.88 -14.36 -2.35
N ASN A 244 -0.08 -13.79 -1.61
CA ASN A 244 -0.85 -14.46 -0.57
C ASN A 244 0.03 -14.99 0.58
N PHE A 245 1.04 -14.23 1.00
CA PHE A 245 1.76 -14.51 2.25
C PHE A 245 0.95 -14.01 3.46
N ASP A 246 0.91 -14.82 4.52
CA ASP A 246 0.23 -14.45 5.78
C ASP A 246 1.08 -13.52 6.65
N THR A 247 2.41 -13.55 6.48
CA THR A 247 3.35 -12.79 7.31
C THR A 247 4.56 -12.34 6.52
N VAL A 248 4.99 -11.12 6.79
CA VAL A 248 6.14 -10.50 6.14
C VAL A 248 7.06 -9.81 7.15
N ILE A 249 8.37 -10.01 6.97
CA ILE A 249 9.44 -9.26 7.62
C ILE A 249 9.90 -8.18 6.65
N ILE A 250 9.84 -6.92 7.05
CA ILE A 250 10.24 -5.79 6.21
C ILE A 250 11.66 -5.35 6.57
N VAL A 251 12.50 -5.16 5.56
CA VAL A 251 13.92 -4.80 5.69
C VAL A 251 14.24 -3.68 4.69
N GLU A 252 14.99 -2.65 5.09
CA GLU A 252 15.50 -1.61 4.18
C GLU A 252 16.88 -1.99 3.60
N ASP A 253 17.26 -1.38 2.46
CA ASP A 253 18.48 -1.71 1.72
C ASP A 253 19.80 -1.33 2.43
N ASP A 254 19.73 -0.54 3.49
CA ASP A 254 20.88 -0.03 4.24
C ASP A 254 21.02 -0.61 5.66
N LEU A 255 20.25 -1.65 5.99
CA LEU A 255 20.36 -2.34 7.28
C LEU A 255 21.47 -3.40 7.29
N ASP A 256 22.20 -3.47 8.42
CA ASP A 256 23.06 -4.58 8.77
C ASP A 256 22.31 -5.56 9.68
N LEU A 257 22.32 -6.84 9.32
CA LEU A 257 21.56 -7.88 10.00
C LEU A 257 22.46 -8.78 10.84
N SER A 258 21.96 -9.15 12.01
CA SER A 258 22.61 -10.11 12.89
C SER A 258 22.55 -11.55 12.33
N THR A 259 23.43 -12.42 12.82
CA THR A 259 23.47 -13.84 12.43
C THR A 259 22.26 -14.63 12.90
N ASP A 260 21.60 -14.18 13.97
CA ASP A 260 20.40 -14.78 14.57
C ASP A 260 19.10 -14.12 14.09
N PHE A 261 19.15 -13.27 13.05
CA PHE A 261 18.01 -12.52 12.52
C PHE A 261 16.77 -13.40 12.27
N PHE A 262 16.93 -14.51 11.57
CA PHE A 262 15.83 -15.42 11.26
C PHE A 262 15.34 -16.19 12.49
N GLU A 263 16.24 -16.54 13.40
CA GLU A 263 15.91 -17.23 14.65
C GLU A 263 15.07 -16.33 15.56
N TYR A 264 15.40 -15.04 15.65
CA TYR A 264 14.62 -14.05 16.39
C TYR A 264 13.17 -13.97 15.90
N PHE A 265 12.94 -13.84 14.59
CA PHE A 265 11.58 -13.77 14.05
C PHE A 265 10.84 -15.09 14.16
N LEU A 266 11.53 -16.22 13.98
CA LEU A 266 10.92 -17.54 14.15
C LEU A 266 10.48 -17.75 15.61
N GLY A 267 11.29 -17.31 16.57
CA GLY A 267 11.01 -17.43 18.00
C GLY A 267 9.89 -16.49 18.49
N THR A 268 9.77 -15.31 17.90
CA THR A 268 8.74 -14.32 18.27
C THR A 268 7.44 -14.45 17.48
N TYR A 269 7.44 -15.11 16.32
CA TYR A 269 6.27 -15.34 15.50
C TYR A 269 5.05 -15.92 16.26
N PRO A 270 5.20 -16.94 17.13
CA PRO A 270 4.06 -17.46 17.90
C PRO A 270 3.45 -16.45 18.88
N LEU A 271 4.22 -15.43 19.30
CA LEU A 271 3.70 -14.35 20.16
C LEU A 271 2.78 -13.44 19.34
N LEU A 272 3.26 -13.02 18.17
CA LEU A 272 2.50 -12.19 17.22
C LEU A 272 1.19 -12.85 16.77
N GLN A 273 1.17 -14.18 16.59
CA GLN A 273 -0.06 -14.89 16.25
C GLN A 273 -1.07 -15.02 17.40
N LYS A 274 -0.59 -15.08 18.65
CA LYS A 274 -1.44 -15.36 19.82
C LYS A 274 -1.94 -14.09 20.48
N ASP A 275 -1.19 -13.00 20.39
CA ASP A 275 -1.51 -11.74 21.05
C ASP A 275 -2.01 -10.71 20.02
N PRO A 276 -3.32 -10.41 20.00
CA PRO A 276 -3.90 -9.43 19.08
C PRO A 276 -3.59 -7.97 19.45
N THR A 277 -2.84 -7.72 20.54
CA THR A 277 -2.45 -6.36 20.95
C THR A 277 -1.12 -5.90 20.35
N LEU A 278 -0.45 -6.78 19.60
CA LEU A 278 0.80 -6.53 18.87
C LEU A 278 0.55 -6.16 17.41
#